data_AF-A0A927GPQ0-F1
#
_entry.id   AF-A0A927GPQ0-F1
#
_cell.length_a   1.000
_cell.length_b   1.000
_cell.length_c   1.000
_cell.angle_alpha   90.00
_cell.angle_beta   90.00
_cell.angle_gamma   90.00
#
_symmetry.space_group_name_H-M   'P 1'
#
loop_
_entity.id
_entity.type
_entity.pdbx_description
1 polymer ?
#
loop_
_entity_poly.entity_id
_entity_poly.type
_entity_poly.pdbx_seq_one_letter_code
_entity_poly.pdbx_strand_id
1 'polypeptide(L)'
;MLKRHEITLTTPRPESTDDLEQVFSGLIETIDRRLIIAIDDIDRLSASEVLEAITTVRSLLITGTYHKCPPVFLISCDEDIVREAIVGVRPGLAHRPVQQARASEQQVPIKAAERKATEEAAQEYLNKLFTVRLVLPTHHDADLRLYLEQLLTQPDPHQLVGRLGGISALRDVLETLIHPEVRDPRHAIRLLNAFLADYGVAIRREQDNGAIAWITRGEVTGHPIALARLTVLRHDYRALYDAIRAEHDLLALLDDALLNTPSALRDPLLEGYTLKEEEDGSGTCPATASVLCPVSTPQPTLECAT
;
A
#
# COMPACT_ATOMS: atom_id res chain seq x y z
N MET A 1 3.80 16.75 -20.96
CA MET A 1 5.11 16.94 -21.63
C MET A 1 6.12 17.42 -20.61
N LEU A 2 7.05 16.57 -20.18
CA LEU A 2 8.17 16.99 -19.33
C LEU A 2 9.09 17.90 -20.18
N LYS A 3 9.41 19.09 -19.67
CA LYS A 3 10.31 20.03 -20.35
C LYS A 3 11.66 19.34 -20.61
N ARG A 4 12.22 19.56 -21.80
CA ARG A 4 13.62 19.25 -22.13
C ARG A 4 14.50 19.88 -21.04
N HIS A 5 15.29 19.08 -20.34
CA HIS A 5 16.26 19.59 -19.38
C HIS A 5 17.54 19.96 -20.13
N GLU A 6 18.13 21.09 -19.75
CA GLU A 6 19.43 21.54 -20.23
C GLU A 6 20.39 21.39 -19.05
N ILE A 7 21.47 20.64 -19.24
CA ILE A 7 22.48 20.47 -18.20
C ILE A 7 23.34 21.74 -18.23
N THR A 8 23.10 22.64 -17.28
CA THR A 8 23.80 23.92 -17.17
C THR A 8 25.16 23.80 -16.48
N LEU A 9 25.36 22.76 -15.67
CA LEU A 9 26.58 22.55 -14.90
C LEU A 9 26.79 21.06 -14.59
N THR A 10 28.02 20.57 -14.71
CA THR A 10 28.39 19.20 -14.36
C THR A 10 29.60 19.25 -13.43
N THR A 11 29.44 18.79 -12.19
CA THR A 11 30.52 18.67 -11.22
C THR A 11 30.86 17.19 -10.98
N PRO A 12 32.12 16.87 -10.64
CA PRO A 12 32.49 15.51 -10.24
C PRO A 12 31.63 15.05 -9.05
N ARG A 13 31.38 13.75 -8.97
CA ARG A 13 30.60 13.16 -7.88
C ARG A 13 31.36 13.41 -6.56
N PRO A 14 30.74 14.03 -5.55
CA PRO A 14 31.38 14.19 -4.24
C PRO A 14 31.63 12.81 -3.62
N GLU A 15 32.82 12.61 -3.06
CA GLU A 15 33.25 11.34 -2.46
C GLU A 15 33.09 11.34 -0.92
N SER A 16 32.95 12.52 -0.31
CA SER A 16 32.73 12.71 1.12
C SER A 16 31.54 13.64 1.42
N THR A 17 31.08 13.63 2.67
CA THR A 17 30.03 14.54 3.16
C THR A 17 30.46 16.01 3.06
N ASP A 18 31.71 16.30 3.40
CA ASP A 18 32.26 17.66 3.35
C ASP A 18 32.33 18.19 1.90
N ASP A 19 32.75 17.33 0.96
CA ASP A 19 32.76 17.67 -0.47
C ASP A 19 31.34 17.94 -0.98
N LEU A 20 30.37 17.15 -0.51
CA LEU A 20 28.97 17.30 -0.88
C LEU A 20 28.40 18.63 -0.36
N GLU A 21 28.73 19.04 0.87
CA GLU A 21 28.36 20.34 1.42
C GLU A 21 28.97 21.50 0.63
N GLN A 22 30.24 21.39 0.25
CA GLN A 22 30.92 22.43 -0.52
C GLN A 22 30.35 22.59 -1.93
N VAL A 23 30.09 21.47 -2.61
CA VAL A 23 29.42 21.47 -3.92
C VAL A 23 28.01 22.04 -3.79
N PHE A 24 27.26 21.64 -2.76
CA PHE A 24 25.92 22.16 -2.53
C PHE A 24 25.92 23.67 -2.29
N SER A 25 26.83 24.17 -1.44
CA SER A 25 27.00 25.61 -1.16
C SER A 25 27.26 26.40 -2.45
N GLY A 26 28.19 25.93 -3.29
CA GLY A 26 28.47 26.57 -4.57
C GLY A 26 27.27 26.56 -5.52
N LEU A 27 26.49 25.47 -5.55
CA LEU A 27 25.29 25.39 -6.38
C LEU A 27 24.20 26.36 -5.92
N ILE A 28 23.93 26.44 -4.62
CA ILE A 28 22.87 27.31 -4.11
C ILE A 28 23.23 28.80 -4.20
N GLU A 29 24.51 29.17 -4.21
CA GLU A 29 24.95 30.55 -4.48
C GLU A 29 24.57 31.03 -5.89
N THR A 30 24.49 30.13 -6.87
CA THR A 30 24.10 30.49 -8.24
C THR A 30 22.58 30.68 -8.41
N ILE A 31 21.78 30.37 -7.39
CA ILE A 31 20.32 30.35 -7.47
C ILE A 31 19.74 31.55 -6.72
N ASP A 32 19.36 32.59 -7.48
CA ASP A 32 18.74 33.82 -6.94
C ASP A 32 17.26 33.66 -6.53
N ARG A 33 16.72 32.44 -6.56
CA ARG A 33 15.31 32.14 -6.27
C ARG A 33 15.19 31.15 -5.12
N ARG A 34 13.98 31.04 -4.57
CA ARG A 34 13.69 30.01 -3.56
C ARG A 34 13.85 28.62 -4.17
N LEU A 35 14.80 27.84 -3.64
CA LEU A 35 15.03 26.46 -4.02
C LEU A 35 14.14 25.54 -3.17
N ILE A 36 13.44 24.62 -3.82
CA ILE A 36 12.66 23.55 -3.18
C ILE A 36 13.23 22.22 -3.65
N ILE A 37 13.62 21.37 -2.71
CA ILE A 37 14.17 20.04 -2.94
C ILE A 37 13.16 19.04 -2.38
N ALA A 38 12.53 18.27 -3.26
CA ALA A 38 11.60 17.22 -2.86
C ALA A 38 12.30 15.86 -2.92
N ILE A 39 12.26 15.13 -1.82
CA ILE A 39 12.82 13.79 -1.66
C ILE A 39 11.65 12.88 -1.33
N ASP A 40 11.40 11.91 -2.22
CA ASP A 40 10.28 10.99 -2.10
C ASP A 40 10.75 9.59 -1.68
N ASP A 41 9.86 8.83 -1.02
CA ASP A 41 10.05 7.42 -0.68
C ASP A 41 11.37 7.10 0.07
N ILE A 42 11.84 7.97 0.97
CA ILE A 42 13.09 7.73 1.75
C ILE A 42 12.99 6.48 2.62
N ASP A 43 11.78 6.12 3.04
CA ASP A 43 11.40 4.94 3.80
C ASP A 43 11.55 3.61 3.02
N ARG A 44 11.84 3.65 1.71
CA ARG A 44 12.21 2.46 0.92
C ARG A 44 13.67 2.04 1.09
N LEU A 45 14.52 2.91 1.65
CA LEU A 45 15.93 2.63 1.84
C LEU A 45 16.16 1.63 2.98
N SER A 46 17.34 1.02 3.04
CA SER A 46 17.71 0.23 4.21
C SER A 46 17.87 1.12 5.45
N ALA A 47 17.71 0.56 6.64
CA ALA A 47 17.71 1.35 7.88
C ALA A 47 18.95 2.24 8.05
N SER A 48 20.14 1.75 7.66
CA SER A 48 21.39 2.53 7.70
C SER A 48 21.38 3.69 6.71
N GLU A 49 20.88 3.46 5.50
CA GLU A 49 20.80 4.47 4.44
C GLU A 49 19.76 5.55 4.75
N VAL A 50 18.64 5.19 5.40
CA VAL A 50 17.65 6.16 5.90
C VAL A 50 18.31 7.17 6.84
N LEU A 51 19.10 6.68 7.80
CA LEU A 51 19.77 7.53 8.78
C LEU A 51 20.86 8.40 8.14
N GLU A 52 21.62 7.83 7.19
CA GLU A 52 22.62 8.57 6.42
C GLU A 52 21.96 9.69 5.61
N ALA A 53 20.92 9.37 4.84
CA ALA A 53 20.18 10.33 4.04
C ALA A 53 19.59 11.46 4.90
N ILE A 54 18.97 11.13 6.04
CA ILE A 54 18.46 12.13 6.99
C ILE A 54 19.58 13.02 7.53
N THR A 55 20.73 12.44 7.88
CA THR A 55 21.88 13.18 8.41
C THR A 55 22.46 14.11 7.35
N THR A 56 22.56 13.64 6.10
CA THR A 56 22.98 14.45 4.95
C THR A 56 22.02 15.59 4.70
N VAL A 57 20.70 15.34 4.67
CA VAL A 57 19.70 16.41 4.50
C VAL A 57 19.81 17.46 5.61
N ARG A 58 20.04 17.03 6.85
CA ARG A 58 20.26 17.95 7.97
C ARG A 58 21.50 18.81 7.77
N SER A 59 22.61 18.22 7.33
CA SER A 59 23.85 18.94 7.07
C SER A 59 23.65 19.97 5.94
N LEU A 60 23.01 19.57 4.84
CA LEU A 60 22.68 20.45 3.72
C LEU A 60 21.73 21.59 4.11
N LEU A 61 20.75 21.32 4.98
CA LEU A 61 19.88 22.35 5.55
C LEU A 61 20.70 23.40 6.29
N ILE A 62 21.61 22.98 7.18
CA ILE A 62 22.48 23.88 7.95
C ILE A 62 23.37 24.70 7.01
N THR A 63 24.01 24.07 6.03
CA THR A 63 24.82 24.77 5.03
C THR A 63 23.99 25.80 4.28
N GLY A 64 22.78 25.43 3.86
CA GLY A 64 21.84 26.29 3.15
C GLY A 64 21.23 27.44 3.97
N THR A 65 21.17 27.35 5.30
CA THR A 65 20.52 28.39 6.13
C THR A 65 21.18 29.76 6.06
N TYR A 66 22.48 29.83 5.76
CA TYR A 66 23.21 31.10 5.71
C TYR A 66 23.05 31.85 4.38
N HIS A 67 22.32 31.28 3.41
CA HIS A 67 22.12 31.88 2.09
C HIS A 67 20.94 32.85 2.09
N LYS A 68 21.00 33.83 1.17
CA LYS A 68 19.96 34.86 0.99
C LYS A 68 18.56 34.28 0.77
N CYS A 69 18.48 33.11 0.14
CA CYS A 69 17.25 32.34 -0.04
C CYS A 69 17.47 30.90 0.46
N PRO A 70 17.19 30.60 1.74
CA PRO A 70 17.40 29.26 2.28
C PRO A 70 16.58 28.21 1.50
N PRO A 71 17.18 27.05 1.17
CA PRO A 71 16.47 25.97 0.51
C PRO A 71 15.39 25.36 1.43
N VAL A 72 14.32 24.85 0.82
CA VAL A 72 13.27 24.11 1.52
C VAL A 72 13.35 22.64 1.10
N PHE A 73 13.48 21.75 2.08
CA PHE A 73 13.44 20.32 1.86
C PHE A 73 12.03 19.79 2.17
N LEU A 74 11.43 19.09 1.21
CA LEU A 74 10.18 18.36 1.38
C LEU A 74 10.53 16.87 1.37
N ILE A 75 10.16 16.16 2.42
CA ILE A 75 10.43 14.73 2.56
C ILE A 75 9.08 14.03 2.70
N SER A 76 8.78 13.10 1.80
CA SER A 76 7.70 12.13 1.97
C SER A 76 8.28 10.82 2.47
N CYS A 77 7.68 10.30 3.54
CA CYS A 77 8.08 9.06 4.18
C CYS A 77 6.96 8.50 5.04
N ASP A 78 6.92 7.18 5.22
CA ASP A 78 6.26 6.58 6.37
C ASP A 78 7.11 6.82 7.63
N GLU A 79 6.54 7.54 8.59
CA GLU A 79 7.24 7.89 9.82
C GLU A 79 7.52 6.68 10.70
N ASP A 80 6.65 5.67 10.71
CA ASP A 80 6.84 4.49 11.54
C ASP A 80 8.04 3.68 11.03
N ILE A 81 8.20 3.56 9.71
CA ILE A 81 9.37 2.91 9.10
C ILE A 81 10.66 3.66 9.44
N VAL A 82 10.66 4.99 9.34
CA VAL A 82 11.82 5.82 9.68
C VAL A 82 12.17 5.71 11.18
N ARG A 83 11.16 5.67 12.05
CA ARG A 83 11.36 5.49 13.50
C ARG A 83 12.00 4.13 13.79
N GLU A 84 11.50 3.06 13.21
CA GLU A 84 12.06 1.71 13.36
C GLU A 84 13.50 1.64 12.84
N ALA A 85 13.81 2.30 11.72
CA ALA A 85 15.17 2.38 11.20
C ALA A 85 16.15 3.03 12.20
N ILE A 86 15.75 4.11 12.86
CA ILE A 86 16.58 4.80 13.86
C ILE A 86 16.81 3.91 15.09
N VAL A 87 15.76 3.25 15.59
CA VAL A 87 15.85 2.31 16.72
C VAL A 87 16.76 1.14 16.37
N GLY A 88 16.62 0.57 15.17
CA GLY A 88 17.35 -0.62 14.72
C GLY A 88 18.85 -0.39 14.49
N VAL A 89 19.24 0.77 13.94
CA VAL A 89 20.66 1.06 13.61
C VAL A 89 21.45 1.53 14.82
N ARG A 90 20.79 2.16 15.80
CA ARG A 90 21.47 2.69 17.00
C ARG A 90 20.74 2.30 18.29
N PRO A 91 20.92 1.05 18.78
CA PRO A 91 20.43 0.62 20.10
C PRO A 91 21.05 1.37 21.30
N GLY A 92 21.87 2.41 21.07
CA GLY A 92 22.68 3.07 22.10
C GLY A 92 22.90 4.58 21.94
N LEU A 93 22.21 5.26 21.01
CA LEU A 93 22.33 6.73 20.90
C LEU A 93 21.63 7.49 22.05
N ALA A 94 20.88 6.77 22.90
CA ALA A 94 20.30 7.30 24.13
C ALA A 94 21.23 6.97 25.32
N HIS A 95 22.36 7.65 25.43
CA HIS A 95 23.09 7.66 26.70
C HIS A 95 22.33 8.52 27.72
N ARG A 96 21.54 7.86 28.58
CA ARG A 96 21.62 8.16 30.00
C ARG A 96 22.27 6.93 30.66
N PRO A 97 23.49 7.05 31.21
CA PRO A 97 24.14 5.90 31.83
C PRO A 97 23.41 5.62 33.15
N VAL A 98 22.60 4.57 33.19
CA VAL A 98 22.23 3.97 34.47
C VAL A 98 23.09 2.72 34.65
N GLN A 99 23.83 2.76 35.75
CA GLN A 99 24.88 1.88 36.17
C GLN A 99 24.56 0.39 35.99
N GLN A 100 25.60 -0.34 35.59
CA GLN A 100 25.70 -1.79 35.67
C GLN A 100 25.11 -2.33 36.99
N ALA A 101 24.05 -3.12 36.90
CA ALA A 101 23.65 -4.02 37.97
C ALA A 101 23.14 -5.35 37.38
N ARG A 102 24.10 -6.27 37.24
CA ARG A 102 24.00 -7.71 37.47
C ARG A 102 23.09 -8.54 36.55
N ALA A 103 23.74 -9.55 35.96
CA ALA A 103 23.13 -10.72 35.37
C ALA A 103 22.12 -11.37 36.32
N SER A 104 20.86 -11.47 35.89
CA SER A 104 19.88 -12.42 36.39
C SER A 104 18.81 -12.63 35.32
N GLU A 105 18.52 -13.89 35.03
CA GLU A 105 17.58 -14.38 34.03
C GLU A 105 16.13 -14.05 34.39
N GLN A 106 15.63 -12.88 33.95
CA GLN A 106 14.20 -12.50 33.92
C GLN A 106 14.02 -11.36 32.89
N GLN A 107 14.16 -11.66 31.59
CA GLN A 107 14.42 -10.66 30.52
C GLN A 107 13.20 -10.16 29.71
N VAL A 108 11.96 -10.29 30.18
CA VAL A 108 10.79 -9.85 29.41
C VAL A 108 10.35 -8.40 29.69
N PRO A 109 10.34 -7.86 30.93
CA PRO A 109 9.86 -6.49 31.16
C PRO A 109 10.90 -5.39 30.88
N ILE A 110 12.20 -5.70 30.99
CA ILE A 110 13.29 -4.72 30.83
C ILE A 110 13.48 -4.34 29.36
N LYS A 111 13.42 -5.31 28.43
CA LYS A 111 13.56 -5.06 26.98
C LYS A 111 12.42 -4.18 26.42
N ALA A 112 11.21 -4.32 26.94
CA ALA A 112 10.07 -3.50 26.52
C ALA A 112 10.22 -2.04 26.96
N ALA A 113 10.69 -1.81 28.19
CA ALA A 113 10.97 -0.47 28.69
C ALA A 113 12.14 0.20 27.96
N GLU A 114 13.21 -0.55 27.66
CA GLU A 114 14.35 -0.07 26.88
C GLU A 114 13.96 0.28 25.44
N ARG A 115 13.13 -0.53 24.78
CA ARG A 115 12.61 -0.24 23.44
C ARG A 115 11.75 1.02 23.44
N LYS A 116 10.81 1.14 24.37
CA LYS A 116 9.96 2.32 24.49
C LYS A 116 10.78 3.61 24.69
N ALA A 117 11.81 3.58 25.54
CA ALA A 117 12.71 4.72 25.73
C ALA A 117 13.52 5.04 24.45
N THR A 118 13.87 4.03 23.66
CA THR A 118 14.58 4.20 22.39
C THR A 118 13.65 4.77 21.31
N GLU A 119 12.38 4.35 21.28
CA GLU A 119 11.35 4.91 20.40
C GLU A 119 11.05 6.38 20.73
N GLU A 120 10.93 6.73 22.02
CA GLU A 120 10.75 8.11 22.47
C GLU A 120 11.95 9.00 22.05
N ALA A 121 13.17 8.49 22.15
CA ALA A 121 14.38 9.18 21.69
C ALA A 121 14.43 9.33 20.15
N ALA A 122 13.98 8.32 19.40
CA ALA A 122 13.86 8.40 17.95
C ALA A 122 12.80 9.45 17.54
N GLN A 123 11.67 9.51 18.27
CA GLN A 123 10.64 10.52 18.06
C GLN A 123 11.16 11.93 18.33
N GLU A 124 11.95 12.13 19.39
CA GLU A 124 12.57 13.41 19.70
C GLU A 124 13.58 13.83 18.61
N TYR A 125 14.34 12.88 18.07
CA TYR A 125 15.25 13.13 16.95
C TYR A 125 14.48 13.60 15.70
N LEU A 126 13.37 12.93 15.35
CA LEU A 126 12.53 13.32 14.22
C LEU A 126 11.89 14.70 14.44
N ASN A 127 11.44 15.00 15.67
CA ASN A 127 10.89 16.31 16.02
C ASN A 127 11.93 17.44 15.91
N LYS A 128 13.22 17.15 16.10
CA LYS A 128 14.32 18.12 15.90
C LYS A 128 14.69 18.30 14.44
N LEU A 129 14.50 17.26 13.62
CA LEU A 129 14.81 17.29 12.19
C LEU A 129 13.73 18.03 11.40
N PHE A 130 12.46 17.70 11.64
CA PHE A 130 11.34 18.23 10.88
C PHE A 130 10.79 19.52 11.50
N THR A 131 10.91 20.63 10.78
CA THR A 131 10.33 21.91 11.21
C THR A 131 8.80 21.91 11.10
N VAL A 132 8.27 21.32 10.03
CA VAL A 132 6.84 21.21 9.78
C VAL A 132 6.54 19.76 9.41
N ARG A 133 5.52 19.20 10.05
CA ARG A 133 5.05 17.84 9.82
C ARG A 133 3.63 17.90 9.31
N LEU A 134 3.41 17.36 8.11
CA LEU A 134 2.09 17.26 7.51
C LEU A 134 1.72 15.78 7.45
N VAL A 135 0.74 15.36 8.24
CA VAL A 135 0.19 14.02 8.15
C VAL A 135 -0.90 14.02 7.08
N LEU A 136 -0.75 13.17 6.08
CA LEU A 136 -1.77 12.99 5.06
C LEU A 136 -2.92 12.17 5.65
N PRO A 137 -4.18 12.62 5.50
CA PRO A 137 -5.33 11.85 5.98
C PRO A 137 -5.47 10.56 5.16
N THR A 138 -6.05 9.54 5.79
CA THR A 138 -6.48 8.32 5.09
C THR A 138 -7.55 8.65 4.05
N HIS A 139 -7.54 7.93 2.93
CA HIS A 139 -8.56 8.11 1.91
C HIS A 139 -9.91 7.56 2.37
N HIS A 140 -10.99 8.27 2.07
CA HIS A 140 -12.35 7.78 2.23
C HIS A 140 -12.85 7.16 0.92
N ASP A 141 -13.65 6.09 1.02
CA ASP A 141 -14.18 5.37 -0.14
C ASP A 141 -14.95 6.28 -1.09
N ALA A 142 -15.69 7.26 -0.56
CA ALA A 142 -16.42 8.24 -1.37
C ALA A 142 -15.48 9.11 -2.22
N ASP A 143 -14.34 9.54 -1.64
CA ASP A 143 -13.34 10.34 -2.35
C ASP A 143 -12.64 9.50 -3.43
N LEU A 144 -12.36 8.22 -3.16
CA LEU A 144 -11.79 7.30 -4.13
C LEU A 144 -12.73 7.06 -5.31
N ARG A 145 -14.04 6.87 -5.05
CA ARG A 145 -15.05 6.73 -6.11
C ARG A 145 -15.15 7.99 -6.96
N LEU A 146 -15.20 9.17 -6.33
CA LEU A 146 -15.21 10.46 -7.03
C LEU A 146 -13.96 10.66 -7.87
N TYR A 147 -12.79 10.33 -7.33
CA TYR A 147 -11.51 10.39 -8.05
C TYR A 147 -11.52 9.50 -9.32
N LEU A 148 -12.00 8.26 -9.21
CA LEU A 148 -12.09 7.36 -10.36
C LEU A 148 -13.15 7.79 -11.39
N GLU A 149 -14.29 8.31 -10.94
CA GLU A 149 -15.30 8.89 -11.83
C GLU A 149 -14.72 10.07 -12.61
N GLN A 150 -13.99 10.97 -11.95
CA GLN A 150 -13.31 12.10 -12.58
C GLN A 150 -12.26 11.65 -13.60
N LEU A 151 -11.50 10.61 -13.27
CA LEU A 151 -10.48 10.04 -14.17
C LEU A 151 -11.07 9.53 -15.50
N LEU A 152 -12.32 9.07 -15.49
CA LEU A 152 -13.02 8.56 -16.67
C LEU A 152 -13.89 9.59 -17.39
N THR A 153 -14.16 10.74 -16.77
CA THR A 153 -15.05 11.77 -17.31
C THR A 153 -14.32 13.04 -17.73
N GLN A 154 -13.11 13.29 -17.23
CA GLN A 154 -12.35 14.51 -17.49
C GLN A 154 -10.95 14.25 -18.06
N PRO A 155 -10.44 15.12 -18.96
CA PRO A 155 -11.13 16.25 -19.59
C PRO A 155 -12.16 15.82 -20.65
N ASP A 156 -11.97 14.65 -21.26
CA ASP A 156 -12.90 14.05 -22.22
C ASP A 156 -13.44 12.72 -21.67
N PRO A 157 -14.74 12.41 -21.84
CA PRO A 157 -15.32 11.16 -21.35
C PRO A 157 -14.72 9.95 -22.07
N HIS A 158 -14.30 8.96 -21.30
CA HIS A 158 -13.82 7.70 -21.83
C HIS A 158 -14.94 6.97 -22.57
N GLN A 159 -14.65 6.40 -23.76
CA GLN A 159 -15.66 5.74 -24.61
C GLN A 159 -16.42 4.61 -23.90
N LEU A 160 -15.79 3.99 -22.89
CA LEU A 160 -16.41 2.94 -22.08
C LEU A 160 -17.58 3.45 -21.24
N VAL A 161 -17.61 4.72 -20.84
CA VAL A 161 -18.75 5.30 -20.08
C VAL A 161 -20.03 5.20 -20.93
N GLY A 162 -19.94 5.54 -22.22
CA GLY A 162 -21.07 5.38 -23.13
C GLY A 162 -21.45 3.91 -23.34
N ARG A 163 -20.47 3.00 -23.40
CA ARG A 163 -20.71 1.56 -23.60
C ARG A 163 -21.27 0.85 -22.35
N LEU A 164 -21.04 1.39 -21.16
CA LEU A 164 -21.57 0.86 -19.89
C LEU A 164 -23.04 1.27 -19.66
N GLY A 165 -23.59 2.18 -20.48
CA GLY A 165 -24.93 2.72 -20.27
C GLY A 165 -24.96 4.08 -19.57
N GLY A 166 -23.80 4.77 -19.49
CA GLY A 166 -23.69 6.13 -18.95
C GLY A 166 -23.05 6.20 -17.56
N ILE A 167 -23.11 7.39 -16.96
CA ILE A 167 -22.46 7.70 -15.68
C ILE A 167 -23.10 6.93 -14.52
N SER A 168 -24.42 6.72 -14.53
CA SER A 168 -25.10 5.97 -13.46
C SER A 168 -24.58 4.53 -13.36
N ALA A 169 -24.50 3.82 -14.49
CA ALA A 169 -23.98 2.45 -14.52
C ALA A 169 -22.49 2.38 -14.12
N LEU A 170 -21.71 3.41 -14.46
CA LEU A 170 -20.33 3.53 -13.99
C LEU A 170 -20.27 3.64 -12.45
N ARG A 171 -21.14 4.44 -11.84
CA ARG A 171 -21.19 4.59 -10.38
C ARG A 171 -21.52 3.29 -9.68
N ASP A 172 -22.49 2.53 -10.20
CA ASP A 172 -22.87 1.22 -9.64
C ASP A 172 -21.70 0.22 -9.69
N VAL A 173 -20.93 0.25 -10.79
CA VAL A 173 -19.70 -0.54 -10.92
C VAL A 173 -18.63 -0.07 -9.94
N LEU A 174 -18.41 1.24 -9.80
CA LEU A 174 -17.41 1.79 -8.87
C LEU A 174 -17.78 1.50 -7.40
N GLU A 175 -19.07 1.49 -7.05
CA GLU A 175 -19.53 1.08 -5.72
C GLU A 175 -19.18 -0.38 -5.43
N THR A 176 -19.25 -1.24 -6.45
CA THR A 176 -18.87 -2.65 -6.34
C THR A 176 -17.35 -2.85 -6.28
N LEU A 177 -16.58 -2.08 -7.05
CA LEU A 177 -15.11 -2.18 -7.09
C LEU A 177 -14.45 -1.59 -5.83
N ILE A 178 -14.99 -0.50 -5.28
CA ILE A 178 -14.44 0.18 -4.11
C ILE A 178 -15.15 -0.30 -2.85
N HIS A 179 -14.75 -1.49 -2.40
CA HIS A 179 -15.18 -2.10 -1.14
C HIS A 179 -14.30 -1.65 0.05
N PRO A 180 -14.69 -1.90 1.31
CA PRO A 180 -14.06 -1.32 2.51
C PRO A 180 -12.55 -1.63 2.73
N GLU A 181 -12.00 -2.62 2.02
CA GLU A 181 -10.57 -2.95 2.11
C GLU A 181 -9.72 -2.14 1.12
N VAL A 182 -10.35 -1.49 0.13
CA VAL A 182 -9.66 -0.64 -0.86
C VAL A 182 -9.40 0.74 -0.22
N ARG A 183 -8.21 0.91 0.34
CA ARG A 183 -7.85 2.11 1.12
C ARG A 183 -6.96 3.10 0.39
N ASP A 184 -6.44 2.74 -0.77
CA ASP A 184 -5.51 3.59 -1.50
C ASP A 184 -5.86 3.73 -3.00
N PRO A 185 -5.53 4.88 -3.63
CA PRO A 185 -5.80 5.14 -5.03
C PRO A 185 -5.12 4.16 -5.99
N ARG A 186 -3.94 3.60 -5.64
CA ARG A 186 -3.24 2.67 -6.52
C ARG A 186 -4.00 1.35 -6.63
N HIS A 187 -4.51 0.85 -5.51
CA HIS A 187 -5.39 -0.33 -5.48
C HIS A 187 -6.68 -0.05 -6.26
N ALA A 188 -7.34 1.08 -6.01
CA ALA A 188 -8.56 1.48 -6.73
C ALA A 188 -8.35 1.52 -8.26
N ILE A 189 -7.26 2.14 -8.73
CA ILE A 189 -6.89 2.19 -10.15
C ILE A 189 -6.59 0.79 -10.69
N ARG A 190 -5.91 -0.07 -9.93
CA ARG A 190 -5.60 -1.45 -10.34
C ARG A 190 -6.88 -2.25 -10.60
N LEU A 191 -7.86 -2.18 -9.70
CA LEU A 191 -9.15 -2.85 -9.87
C LEU A 191 -9.92 -2.29 -11.06
N LEU A 192 -9.96 -0.96 -11.20
CA LEU A 192 -10.60 -0.32 -12.33
C LEU A 192 -9.98 -0.78 -13.65
N ASN A 193 -8.65 -0.75 -13.76
CA ASN A 193 -7.96 -1.18 -14.97
C ASN A 193 -8.21 -2.65 -15.29
N ALA A 194 -8.23 -3.52 -14.27
CA ALA A 194 -8.57 -4.93 -14.45
C ALA A 194 -9.99 -5.12 -14.97
N PHE A 195 -10.96 -4.42 -14.38
CA PHE A 195 -12.36 -4.43 -14.83
C PHE A 195 -12.48 -3.94 -16.27
N LEU A 196 -11.87 -2.81 -16.61
CA LEU A 196 -11.94 -2.24 -17.96
C LEU A 196 -11.29 -3.18 -18.99
N ALA A 197 -10.20 -3.88 -18.62
CA ALA A 197 -9.58 -4.87 -19.46
C ALA A 197 -10.51 -6.07 -19.70
N ASP A 198 -11.12 -6.63 -18.65
CA ASP A 198 -12.07 -7.74 -18.76
C ASP A 198 -13.29 -7.35 -19.59
N TYR A 199 -13.87 -6.17 -19.32
CA TYR A 199 -15.03 -5.65 -20.06
C TYR A 199 -14.68 -5.39 -21.54
N GLY A 200 -13.49 -4.86 -21.82
CA GLY A 200 -13.01 -4.66 -23.19
C GLY A 200 -12.74 -5.97 -23.94
N VAL A 201 -12.35 -7.04 -23.24
CA VAL A 201 -12.25 -8.39 -23.82
C VAL A 201 -13.64 -8.96 -24.09
N ALA A 202 -14.57 -8.82 -23.16
CA ALA A 202 -15.95 -9.27 -23.32
C ALA A 202 -16.61 -8.63 -24.55
N ILE A 203 -16.50 -7.31 -24.70
CA ILE A 203 -17.04 -6.60 -25.87
C ILE A 203 -16.48 -7.16 -27.18
N ARG A 204 -15.17 -7.40 -27.25
CA ARG A 204 -14.55 -7.93 -28.48
C ARG A 204 -15.04 -9.34 -28.79
N ARG A 205 -15.14 -10.21 -27.79
CA ARG A 205 -15.61 -11.59 -27.95
C ARG A 205 -17.09 -11.68 -28.33
N GLU A 206 -17.91 -10.75 -27.86
CA GLU A 206 -19.32 -10.66 -28.21
C GLU A 206 -19.58 -10.01 -29.59
N GLN A 207 -18.60 -9.25 -30.11
CA GLN A 207 -18.68 -8.62 -31.44
C GLN A 207 -18.07 -9.48 -32.55
N ASP A 208 -17.13 -10.37 -32.22
CA ASP A 208 -16.52 -11.30 -33.17
C ASP A 208 -17.54 -12.35 -33.62
N ASN A 209 -18.24 -12.04 -34.72
CA ASN A 209 -19.09 -12.96 -35.48
C ASN A 209 -18.27 -13.99 -36.29
N GLY A 210 -17.12 -14.43 -35.78
CA GLY A 210 -16.42 -15.60 -36.33
C GLY A 210 -17.28 -16.85 -36.13
N ALA A 211 -17.14 -17.85 -37.00
CA ALA A 211 -18.02 -19.02 -37.15
C ALA A 211 -18.29 -19.87 -35.89
N ILE A 212 -17.70 -19.54 -34.73
CA ILE A 212 -17.94 -20.16 -33.43
C ILE A 212 -17.85 -19.06 -32.35
N ALA A 213 -18.85 -18.19 -32.25
CA ALA A 213 -18.96 -17.30 -31.11
C ALA A 213 -19.39 -18.12 -29.87
N TRP A 214 -18.46 -18.40 -28.96
CA TRP A 214 -18.75 -19.13 -27.71
C TRP A 214 -19.55 -18.30 -26.69
N ILE A 215 -19.70 -16.99 -26.91
CA ILE A 215 -20.38 -16.07 -26.01
C ILE A 215 -21.43 -15.29 -26.81
N THR A 216 -22.66 -15.27 -26.31
CA THR A 216 -23.76 -14.54 -26.93
C THR A 216 -23.63 -13.05 -26.62
N ARG A 217 -24.04 -12.19 -27.55
CA ARG A 217 -24.04 -10.75 -27.33
C ARG A 217 -24.86 -10.36 -26.10
N GLY A 218 -24.27 -9.59 -25.19
CA GLY A 218 -24.89 -9.15 -23.94
C GLY A 218 -24.82 -10.16 -22.80
N GLU A 219 -24.27 -11.35 -23.00
CA GLU A 219 -24.16 -12.38 -21.95
C GLU A 219 -23.23 -11.93 -20.82
N VAL A 220 -22.15 -11.22 -21.14
CA VAL A 220 -21.24 -10.64 -20.14
C VAL A 220 -21.42 -9.13 -20.07
N THR A 221 -21.48 -8.45 -21.22
CA THR A 221 -21.57 -6.98 -21.24
C THR A 221 -22.91 -6.43 -20.73
N GLY A 222 -23.97 -7.25 -20.71
CA GLY A 222 -25.26 -6.91 -20.10
C GLY A 222 -25.26 -6.92 -18.57
N HIS A 223 -24.22 -7.47 -17.94
CA HIS A 223 -24.12 -7.64 -16.49
C HIS A 223 -22.81 -7.05 -15.92
N PRO A 224 -22.57 -5.72 -16.07
CA PRO A 224 -21.31 -5.10 -15.65
C PRO A 224 -21.04 -5.18 -14.14
N ILE A 225 -22.09 -5.17 -13.30
CA ILE A 225 -21.96 -5.34 -11.84
C ILE A 225 -21.44 -6.74 -11.49
N ALA A 226 -21.95 -7.79 -12.15
CA ALA A 226 -21.49 -9.15 -11.92
C ALA A 226 -20.02 -9.32 -12.35
N LEU A 227 -19.64 -8.71 -13.47
CA LEU A 227 -18.24 -8.66 -13.90
C LEU A 227 -17.36 -7.93 -12.88
N ALA A 228 -17.80 -6.80 -12.33
CA ALA A 228 -17.08 -6.07 -11.30
C ALA A 228 -16.86 -6.93 -10.03
N ARG A 229 -17.89 -7.66 -9.57
CA ARG A 229 -17.76 -8.62 -8.46
C ARG A 229 -16.72 -9.70 -8.77
N LEU A 230 -16.74 -10.24 -9.98
CA LEU A 230 -15.76 -11.25 -10.41
C LEU A 230 -14.34 -10.67 -10.45
N THR A 231 -14.17 -9.43 -10.89
CA THR A 231 -12.87 -8.74 -10.88
C THR A 231 -12.34 -8.61 -9.45
N VAL A 232 -13.18 -8.16 -8.49
CA VAL A 232 -12.81 -8.07 -7.06
C VAL A 232 -12.45 -9.44 -6.51
N LEU A 233 -13.29 -10.44 -6.74
CA LEU A 233 -13.05 -11.82 -6.29
C LEU A 233 -11.70 -12.36 -6.78
N ARG A 234 -11.39 -12.16 -8.07
CA ARG A 234 -10.15 -12.62 -8.69
C ARG A 234 -8.90 -11.91 -8.16
N HIS A 235 -9.02 -10.62 -7.83
CA HIS A 235 -7.87 -9.79 -7.50
C HIS A 235 -7.58 -9.67 -6.01
N ASP A 236 -8.62 -9.56 -5.19
CA ASP A 236 -8.48 -9.28 -3.75
C ASP A 236 -8.78 -10.54 -2.92
N TYR A 237 -9.63 -11.44 -3.43
CA TYR A 237 -9.99 -12.70 -2.76
C TYR A 237 -9.54 -13.92 -3.57
N ARG A 238 -8.29 -13.91 -4.03
CA ARG A 238 -7.77 -14.94 -4.96
C ARG A 238 -7.88 -16.37 -4.44
N ALA A 239 -7.64 -16.59 -3.14
CA ALA A 239 -7.77 -17.92 -2.55
C ALA A 239 -9.21 -18.46 -2.67
N LEU A 240 -10.20 -17.61 -2.38
CA LEU A 240 -11.62 -17.95 -2.53
C LEU A 240 -11.98 -18.16 -4.01
N TYR A 241 -11.47 -17.32 -4.92
CA TYR A 241 -11.66 -17.50 -6.35
C TYR A 241 -11.14 -18.86 -6.86
N ASP A 242 -9.92 -19.23 -6.45
CA ASP A 242 -9.30 -20.50 -6.85
C ASP A 242 -10.06 -21.71 -6.27
N ALA A 243 -10.59 -21.59 -5.04
CA ALA A 243 -11.44 -22.61 -4.43
C ALA A 243 -12.78 -22.78 -5.17
N ILE A 244 -13.47 -21.68 -5.49
CA ILE A 244 -14.70 -21.70 -6.30
C ILE A 244 -14.46 -22.34 -7.66
N ARG A 245 -13.30 -22.07 -8.26
CA ARG A 245 -12.92 -22.66 -9.55
C ARG A 245 -12.65 -24.16 -9.46
N ALA A 246 -12.09 -24.63 -8.34
CA ALA A 246 -11.85 -26.04 -8.10
C ALA A 246 -13.17 -26.79 -7.80
N GLU A 247 -14.04 -26.18 -7.00
CA GLU A 247 -15.27 -26.76 -6.49
C GLU A 247 -16.45 -25.81 -6.75
N HIS A 248 -17.21 -26.10 -7.81
CA HIS A 248 -18.28 -25.21 -8.28
C HIS A 248 -19.47 -25.17 -7.30
N ASP A 249 -19.64 -26.23 -6.50
CA ASP A 249 -20.67 -26.32 -5.46
C ASP A 249 -20.46 -25.30 -4.33
N LEU A 250 -19.22 -24.80 -4.16
CA LEU A 250 -18.89 -23.77 -3.17
C LEU A 250 -19.66 -22.47 -3.41
N LEU A 251 -19.95 -22.12 -4.68
CA LEU A 251 -20.78 -20.95 -4.99
C LEU A 251 -22.21 -21.09 -4.49
N ALA A 252 -22.82 -22.26 -4.68
CA ALA A 252 -24.16 -22.53 -4.20
C ALA A 252 -24.21 -22.51 -2.66
N LEU A 253 -23.19 -23.06 -2.01
CA LEU A 253 -23.05 -23.04 -0.55
C LEU A 253 -22.84 -21.62 0.00
N LEU A 254 -22.06 -20.78 -0.70
CA LEU A 254 -21.89 -19.36 -0.35
C LEU A 254 -23.20 -18.58 -0.47
N ASP A 255 -23.95 -18.78 -1.56
CA ASP A 255 -25.26 -18.16 -1.75
C ASP A 255 -26.24 -18.59 -0.64
N ASP A 256 -26.28 -19.89 -0.32
CA ASP A 256 -27.12 -20.45 0.75
C ASP A 256 -26.73 -19.91 2.14
N ALA A 257 -25.43 -19.76 2.41
CA ALA A 257 -24.91 -19.19 3.65
C ALA A 257 -25.24 -17.70 3.79
N LEU A 258 -25.12 -16.92 2.71
CA LEU A 258 -25.48 -15.49 2.68
C LEU A 258 -26.99 -15.27 2.86
N LEU A 259 -27.81 -16.23 2.45
CA LEU A 259 -29.27 -16.24 2.66
C LEU A 259 -29.67 -16.77 4.06
N ASN A 260 -28.72 -16.98 4.97
CA ASN A 260 -28.92 -17.49 6.33
C ASN A 260 -29.65 -18.83 6.40
N THR A 261 -29.39 -19.74 5.47
CA THR A 261 -29.87 -21.12 5.62
C THR A 261 -28.96 -21.90 6.58
N PRO A 262 -29.47 -22.45 7.69
CA PRO A 262 -28.67 -23.00 8.78
C PRO A 262 -27.91 -24.29 8.43
N SER A 263 -28.19 -24.89 7.27
CA SER A 263 -27.57 -26.13 6.80
C SER A 263 -26.25 -25.91 6.07
N ALA A 264 -26.07 -24.77 5.38
CA ALA A 264 -24.86 -24.48 4.62
C ALA A 264 -23.67 -24.10 5.53
N LEU A 265 -23.91 -23.37 6.63
CA LEU A 265 -22.88 -22.92 7.58
C LEU A 265 -22.11 -24.05 8.30
N ARG A 266 -22.54 -25.31 8.16
CA ARG A 266 -21.90 -26.50 8.76
C ARG A 266 -21.17 -27.38 7.75
N ASP A 267 -21.06 -26.94 6.50
CA ASP A 267 -20.37 -27.69 5.46
C ASP A 267 -18.84 -27.61 5.67
N PRO A 268 -18.10 -28.74 5.62
CA PRO A 268 -16.64 -28.75 5.71
C PRO A 268 -15.94 -27.82 4.71
N LEU A 269 -16.57 -27.58 3.56
CA LEU A 269 -16.03 -26.70 2.50
C LEU A 269 -16.04 -25.22 2.90
N LEU A 270 -16.84 -24.83 3.89
CA LEU A 270 -16.94 -23.44 4.39
C LEU A 270 -16.11 -23.18 5.66
N GLU A 271 -15.56 -24.20 6.32
CA GLU A 271 -14.78 -24.06 7.56
C GLU A 271 -13.56 -23.14 7.43
N GLY A 272 -12.97 -23.06 6.22
CA GLY A 272 -11.82 -22.19 5.93
C GLY A 272 -12.17 -20.71 5.70
N TYR A 273 -13.46 -20.39 5.58
CA TYR A 273 -13.96 -19.05 5.20
C TYR A 273 -14.86 -18.41 6.27
N THR A 274 -15.17 -19.13 7.35
CA THR A 274 -15.87 -18.57 8.52
C THR A 274 -14.90 -17.79 9.39
N LEU A 275 -15.26 -16.56 9.77
CA LEU A 275 -14.61 -15.86 10.87
C LEU A 275 -14.89 -16.66 12.15
N LYS A 276 -13.85 -17.20 12.79
CA LYS A 276 -14.01 -17.73 14.14
C LYS A 276 -14.42 -16.56 15.03
N GLU A 277 -15.62 -16.62 15.59
CA GLU A 277 -16.00 -15.73 16.69
C GLU A 277 -14.99 -16.00 17.82
N GLU A 278 -14.12 -15.04 18.10
CA GLU A 278 -13.35 -15.05 19.33
C GLU A 278 -14.35 -14.91 20.48
N GLU A 279 -14.51 -15.97 21.28
CA GLU A 279 -15.27 -15.90 22.52
C GLU A 279 -14.64 -14.81 23.41
N ASP A 280 -15.43 -13.78 23.69
CA ASP A 280 -15.07 -12.60 24.48
C ASP A 280 -14.40 -12.97 25.82
N GLY A 281 -13.12 -12.61 25.93
CA GLY A 281 -12.32 -12.68 27.14
C GLY A 281 -11.41 -11.47 27.30
N SER A 282 -12.00 -10.28 27.43
CA SER A 282 -11.43 -9.02 27.95
C SER A 282 -9.98 -8.64 27.56
N GLY A 283 -9.82 -7.62 26.70
CA GLY A 283 -8.62 -6.78 26.68
C GLY A 283 -8.21 -6.20 25.32
N THR A 284 -8.75 -5.03 24.97
CA THR A 284 -8.20 -4.00 24.06
C THR A 284 -7.12 -4.37 23.02
N CYS A 285 -7.54 -4.42 21.73
CA CYS A 285 -6.93 -4.03 20.43
C CYS A 285 -5.38 -4.02 20.25
N PRO A 286 -4.85 -4.41 19.05
CA PRO A 286 -5.28 -3.86 17.76
C PRO A 286 -5.54 -4.86 16.63
N ALA A 287 -6.32 -4.37 15.66
CA ALA A 287 -6.70 -5.03 14.42
C ALA A 287 -5.48 -5.34 13.55
N THR A 288 -5.14 -6.62 13.47
CA THR A 288 -4.36 -7.20 12.38
C THR A 288 -5.26 -8.17 11.64
N ALA A 289 -5.52 -7.86 10.37
CA ALA A 289 -6.20 -8.74 9.43
C ALA A 289 -5.40 -10.05 9.32
N SER A 290 -5.93 -11.11 9.94
CA SER A 290 -5.38 -12.45 9.82
C SER A 290 -5.57 -12.93 8.39
N VAL A 291 -4.43 -13.15 7.74
CA VAL A 291 -4.25 -13.75 6.43
C VAL A 291 -5.11 -15.01 6.28
N LEU A 292 -6.00 -15.01 5.28
CA LEU A 292 -6.67 -16.21 4.76
C LEU A 292 -5.61 -17.11 4.09
N CYS A 293 -5.00 -18.00 4.87
CA CYS A 293 -4.21 -19.12 4.36
C CYS A 293 -4.95 -20.42 4.64
N PRO A 294 -5.25 -21.26 3.63
CA PRO A 294 -5.72 -22.61 3.89
C PRO A 294 -4.60 -23.45 4.51
N VAL A 295 -4.97 -24.25 5.51
CA VAL A 295 -4.09 -25.24 6.14
C VAL A 295 -3.65 -26.25 5.09
N SER A 296 -2.34 -26.35 4.88
CA SER A 296 -1.74 -27.37 4.02
C SER A 296 -2.02 -28.77 4.60
N THR A 297 -2.86 -29.55 3.94
CA THR A 297 -3.00 -30.99 4.24
C THR A 297 -1.72 -31.73 3.81
N PRO A 298 -1.25 -32.72 4.59
CA PRO A 298 -0.02 -33.45 4.29
C PRO A 298 -0.20 -34.40 3.10
N GLN A 299 0.79 -34.46 2.21
CA GLN A 299 0.87 -35.46 1.15
C GLN A 299 0.93 -36.88 1.75
N PRO A 300 0.26 -37.87 1.14
CA PRO A 300 0.46 -39.26 1.54
C PRO A 300 1.84 -39.72 1.08
N THR A 301 2.65 -40.15 2.04
CA THR A 301 3.89 -40.89 1.82
C THR A 301 3.61 -42.17 1.03
N LEU A 302 4.20 -42.28 -0.16
CA LEU A 302 4.38 -43.55 -0.85
C LEU A 302 5.30 -44.44 -0.02
N GLU A 303 4.71 -45.37 0.74
CA GLU A 303 5.44 -46.50 1.29
C GLU A 303 5.84 -47.44 0.16
N CYS A 304 7.16 -47.57 -0.04
CA CYS A 304 7.76 -48.73 -0.70
C CYS A 304 7.48 -49.99 0.13
N ALA A 305 6.86 -51.00 -0.48
CA ALA A 305 6.88 -52.36 0.03
C ALA A 305 7.04 -53.35 -1.14
N THR A 306 8.22 -53.97 -1.16
CA THR A 306 8.65 -55.25 -1.79
C THR A 306 8.61 -55.40 -3.30
#